data_AF-A0A7Y2K7I0-F1
#
_entry.id   AF-A0A7Y2K7I0-F1
#
_cell.length_a   1.000
_cell.length_b   1.000
_cell.length_c   1.000
_cell.angle_alpha   90.00
_cell.angle_beta   90.00
_cell.angle_gamma   90.00
#
_symmetry.space_group_name_H-M   'P 1'
#
loop_
_entity.id
_entity.type
_entity.pdbx_description
1 polymer ?
#
loop_
_entity_poly.entity_id
_entity_poly.type
_entity_poly.pdbx_seq_one_letter_code
_entity_poly.pdbx_strand_id
1 'polypeptide(L)' 'LAFDGNIESLPNRYIYTTEANRTVSVSAEGMIEAIRDLYKAARLSDEILNGHIVE' A
#
# COMPACT_ATOMS: atom_id res chain seq x y z
N LEU A 1 -0.71 2.34 -0.49
CA LEU A 1 -1.19 2.21 0.91
C LEU A 1 -0.09 2.70 1.85
N ALA A 2 -0.32 3.76 2.63
CA ALA A 2 0.67 4.20 3.61
C ALA A 2 0.93 3.09 4.63
N PHE A 3 2.21 2.81 4.91
CA PHE A 3 2.63 1.73 5.81
C PHE A 3 3.59 2.25 6.88
N ASP A 4 4.58 3.05 6.48
CA ASP A 4 5.61 3.57 7.39
C ASP A 4 6.16 4.93 6.90
N GLY A 5 7.20 5.45 7.54
CA GLY A 5 8.01 6.58 7.08
C GLY A 5 9.51 6.26 7.13
N ASN A 6 10.33 7.08 6.47
CA ASN A 6 11.79 7.00 6.63
C ASN A 6 12.25 7.45 8.03
N ILE A 7 13.54 7.27 8.36
CA ILE A 7 14.08 7.61 9.69
C ILE A 7 13.91 9.08 10.06
N GLU A 8 13.92 9.98 9.09
CA GLU A 8 13.66 11.41 9.25
C GLU A 8 12.21 11.71 9.68
N SER A 9 11.31 10.71 9.64
CA SER A 9 9.93 10.82 10.10
C SER A 9 9.78 10.72 11.62
N LEU A 10 10.79 10.29 12.38
CA LEU A 10 10.70 10.09 13.84
C LEU A 10 10.24 11.34 14.62
N PRO A 11 10.67 12.58 14.28
CA PRO A 11 10.22 13.79 14.96
C PRO A 11 8.80 14.25 14.60
N ASN A 12 8.13 13.62 13.62
CA ASN A 12 6.83 14.06 13.08
C ASN A 12 5.71 14.17 14.11
N ARG A 13 5.87 13.55 15.27
CA ARG A 13 4.95 13.74 16.40
C ARG A 13 4.83 15.21 16.83
N TYR A 14 5.89 15.99 16.62
CA TYR A 14 5.97 17.37 17.08
C TYR A 14 6.22 18.38 15.94
N ILE A 15 6.94 18.00 14.89
CA ILE A 15 7.35 18.92 13.82
C ILE A 15 7.17 18.26 12.45
N TYR A 16 6.45 18.94 11.56
CA TYR A 16 6.38 18.56 10.15
C TYR A 16 7.33 19.42 9.31
N THR A 17 8.11 18.77 8.45
CA THR A 17 8.98 19.44 7.46
C THR A 17 8.85 18.78 6.10
N THR A 18 9.16 19.51 5.02
CA THR A 18 9.07 19.03 3.64
C THR A 18 10.42 18.58 3.06
N GLU A 19 11.51 18.77 3.80
CA GLU A 19 12.88 18.61 3.29
C GLU A 19 13.21 17.13 3.05
N ALA A 20 13.27 16.32 4.11
CA ALA A 20 13.75 14.94 4.04
C ALA A 20 12.72 13.86 4.42
N ASN A 21 11.74 14.20 5.26
CA ASN A 21 10.69 13.27 5.71
C ASN A 21 9.83 12.78 4.52
N ARG A 22 9.70 11.46 4.36
CA ARG A 22 8.89 10.82 3.31
C ARG A 22 8.12 9.62 3.86
N THR A 23 6.86 9.51 3.44
CA THR A 23 6.02 8.33 3.69
C THR A 23 6.48 7.16 2.81
N VAL A 24 6.62 5.99 3.43
CA VAL A 24 6.80 4.70 2.77
C VAL A 24 5.42 4.08 2.54
N SER A 25 5.13 3.72 1.29
CA SER A 25 3.86 3.14 0.89
C SER A 25 4.04 1.81 0.18
N VAL A 26 3.09 0.89 0.38
CA VAL A 26 2.95 -0.32 -0.44
C VAL A 26 2.29 0.06 -1.76
N SER A 27 2.90 -0.33 -2.87
CA SER A 27 2.37 -0.16 -4.24
C SER A 27 1.11 -1.00 -4.44
N ALA A 28 0.12 -0.43 -5.15
CA ALA A 28 -1.13 -1.13 -5.44
C ALA A 28 -0.91 -2.34 -6.35
N GLU A 29 -0.03 -2.19 -7.33
CA GLU A 29 0.40 -3.24 -8.26
C GLU A 29 1.02 -4.42 -7.50
N GLY A 30 1.92 -4.13 -6.56
CA GLY A 30 2.52 -5.16 -5.71
C GLY A 30 1.51 -5.87 -4.80
N MET A 31 0.50 -5.15 -4.30
CA MET A 31 -0.60 -5.77 -3.54
C MET A 31 -1.44 -6.71 -4.41
N ILE A 32 -1.81 -6.27 -5.63
CA ILE A 32 -2.60 -7.09 -6.55
C ILE A 32 -1.85 -8.37 -6.95
N GLU A 33 -0.57 -8.26 -7.29
CA GLU A 33 0.28 -9.41 -7.61
C GLU A 33 0.36 -10.39 -6.43
N ALA A 34 0.57 -9.89 -5.21
CA ALA A 34 0.60 -10.74 -4.02
C ALA A 34 -0.75 -11.45 -3.78
N ILE A 35 -1.87 -10.73 -3.88
CA ILE A 35 -3.21 -11.29 -3.68
C ILE A 35 -3.48 -12.40 -4.71
N ARG A 36 -3.20 -12.14 -5.99
CA ARG A 36 -3.49 -13.05 -7.10
C ARG A 36 -2.53 -14.24 -7.15
N ASP A 37 -1.24 -13.97 -7.10
CA ASP A 37 -0.21 -14.93 -7.49
C ASP A 37 0.59 -15.50 -6.32
N LEU A 38 0.76 -14.78 -5.22
CA LEU A 38 1.38 -15.34 -4.00
C LEU A 38 0.34 -16.08 -3.14
N TYR A 39 -0.77 -15.42 -2.83
CA TYR A 39 -1.83 -15.97 -1.97
C TYR A 39 -2.90 -16.75 -2.72
N LYS A 40 -2.85 -16.77 -4.06
CA LYS A 40 -3.76 -17.54 -4.93
C LYS A 40 -5.24 -17.16 -4.76
N ALA A 41 -5.52 -15.93 -4.35
CA ALA A 41 -6.87 -15.40 -4.18
C ALA A 41 -7.36 -14.70 -5.46
N ALA A 42 -7.37 -15.43 -6.59
CA ALA A 42 -7.69 -14.88 -7.91
C ALA A 42 -9.07 -14.18 -7.95
N ARG A 43 -10.11 -14.82 -7.39
CA ARG A 43 -11.45 -14.24 -7.29
C ARG A 43 -11.43 -12.86 -6.64
N LEU A 44 -10.73 -12.72 -5.50
CA LEU A 44 -10.63 -11.45 -4.78
C LEU A 44 -9.87 -10.39 -5.56
N SER A 45 -8.79 -10.77 -6.25
CA SER A 45 -8.07 -9.86 -7.15
C SER A 45 -8.99 -9.32 -8.24
N ASP A 46 -9.81 -10.18 -8.84
CA ASP A 46 -10.74 -9.78 -9.91
C ASP A 46 -11.84 -8.87 -9.36
N GLU A 47 -12.37 -9.15 -8.17
CA GLU A 47 -13.36 -8.28 -7.50
C GLU A 47 -12.80 -6.87 -7.27
N ILE A 48 -11.56 -6.77 -6.77
CA ILE A 48 -10.90 -5.48 -6.50
C ILE A 48 -10.66 -4.70 -7.78
N LEU A 49 -10.18 -5.35 -8.85
CA LEU A 49 -9.89 -4.69 -10.13
C LEU A 49 -11.16 -4.27 -10.88
N ASN A 50 -12.22 -5.07 -10.78
CA ASN A 50 -13.48 -4.80 -11.48
C ASN A 50 -14.45 -3.93 -10.67
N GLY A 51 -14.20 -3.74 -9.36
CA GLY A 51 -15.03 -2.92 -8.47
C GLY A 51 -16.41 -3.50 -8.15
N HIS A 52 -16.62 -4.80 -8.37
CA HIS A 52 -17.86 -5.52 -8.04
C HIS A 52 -17.58 -7.00 -7.76
N ILE A 53 -18.52 -7.67 -7.09
CA ILE A 53 -18.43 -9.11 -6.83
C ILE A 53 -18.55 -9.88 -8.15
N VAL A 54 -17.62 -10.79 -8.41
CA VAL A 54 -17.68 -11.71 -9.56
C VAL A 54 -18.45 -12.98 -9.17
N GLU A 55 -19.36 -13.42 -10.03
CA GLU A 55 -20.12 -14.69 -9.89
C GLU A 55 -19.26 -15.93 -10.13
#